data_AF-A0A257WI30-F1
#
_entry.id   AF-A0A257WI30-F1
#
_cell.length_a   1.000
_cell.length_b   1.000
_cell.length_c   1.000
_cell.angle_alpha   90.00
_cell.angle_beta   90.00
_cell.angle_gamma   90.00
#
_symmetry.space_group_name_H-M   'P 1'
#
loop_
_entity.id
_entity.type
_entity.pdbx_description
1 polymer ?
#
loop_
_entity_poly.entity_id
_entity_poly.type
_entity_poly.pdbx_seq_one_letter_code
_entity_poly.pdbx_strand_id
1 'polypeptide(L)'
;MGLRARTLAIVEADLSEIVAPPTVRHVHALGRLEPRGTVLQISAPSGNEGARVVRLLVAEGADVAAGEVLAILDLHDRREAAVVEARARLRAAEAKLEQIRAGAKPGEIAAQAALVERMDAELELARKELDRARELG
;
A
#
# COMPACT_ATOMS: atom_id res chain seq x y z
N MET A 1 -95.85 32.00 47.73
CA MET A 1 -96.61 30.78 47.41
C MET A 1 -95.81 29.99 46.38
N GLY A 2 -95.46 28.73 46.66
CA GLY A 2 -94.97 27.78 45.66
C GLY A 2 -93.47 27.51 45.62
N LEU A 3 -92.98 26.69 46.54
CA LEU A 3 -91.81 25.83 46.29
C LEU A 3 -92.12 24.90 45.12
N ARG A 4 -91.13 24.57 44.27
CA ARG A 4 -90.77 23.18 43.93
C ARG A 4 -89.29 23.08 43.59
N ALA A 5 -88.57 22.40 44.47
CA ALA A 5 -87.30 21.78 44.17
C ALA A 5 -87.50 20.60 43.19
N ARG A 6 -86.48 20.30 42.38
CA ARG A 6 -85.99 18.96 42.01
C ARG A 6 -85.25 19.02 40.67
N THR A 7 -83.95 18.73 40.66
CA THR A 7 -83.43 17.43 40.16
C THR A 7 -81.91 17.49 40.06
N LEU A 8 -81.30 16.40 40.55
CA LEU A 8 -79.89 16.06 40.60
C LEU A 8 -79.41 15.61 39.20
N ALA A 9 -78.22 16.01 38.78
CA ALA A 9 -77.40 15.22 37.86
C ALA A 9 -75.91 15.52 38.12
N ILE A 10 -75.27 14.53 38.72
CA ILE A 10 -73.82 14.38 38.88
C ILE A 10 -73.23 13.96 37.51
N VAL A 11 -71.90 14.06 37.38
CA VAL A 11 -71.02 13.50 36.34
C VAL A 11 -70.75 14.54 35.23
N GLU A 12 -69.52 15.00 34.99
CA GLU A 12 -68.31 14.20 34.76
C GLU A 12 -67.06 15.05 35.06
N ALA A 13 -66.18 14.53 35.93
CA ALA A 13 -64.84 15.04 36.08
C ALA A 13 -63.91 14.32 35.10
N ASP A 14 -62.90 15.05 34.64
CA ASP A 14 -61.79 14.67 33.77
C ASP A 14 -62.20 14.47 32.29
N LEU A 15 -61.52 15.07 31.32
CA LEU A 15 -60.22 14.60 30.87
C LEU A 15 -59.37 15.75 30.32
N SER A 16 -58.26 15.97 31.02
CA SER A 16 -56.91 16.25 30.49
C SER A 16 -56.78 17.24 29.32
N GLU A 17 -56.31 18.44 29.69
CA GLU A 17 -55.58 19.35 28.83
C GLU A 17 -54.52 18.58 28.01
N ILE A 18 -54.68 18.53 26.69
CA ILE A 18 -53.69 17.92 25.80
C ILE A 18 -52.46 18.84 25.79
N VAL A 19 -51.53 18.57 26.69
CA VAL A 19 -50.20 19.19 26.68
C VAL A 19 -49.54 18.80 25.36
N ALA A 20 -49.43 19.75 24.43
CA ALA A 20 -48.71 19.56 23.19
C ALA A 20 -47.29 19.05 23.50
N PRO A 21 -46.82 17.97 22.86
CA PRO A 21 -45.54 17.38 23.19
C PRO A 21 -44.43 18.43 22.99
N PRO A 22 -43.46 18.53 23.92
CA PRO A 22 -42.40 19.51 23.82
C PRO A 22 -41.67 19.35 22.48
N THR A 23 -41.57 20.43 21.71
CA THR A 23 -40.89 20.42 20.42
C THR A 23 -39.39 20.25 20.66
N VAL A 24 -38.86 19.06 20.38
CA VAL A 24 -37.43 18.77 20.53
C VAL A 24 -36.64 19.65 19.55
N ARG A 25 -35.88 20.62 20.07
CA ARG A 25 -35.08 21.54 19.24
C ARG A 25 -33.68 21.01 18.92
N HIS A 26 -33.16 20.11 19.76
CA HIS A 26 -31.83 19.55 19.60
C HIS A 26 -31.83 18.09 20.03
N VAL A 27 -31.15 17.26 19.23
CA VAL A 27 -30.85 15.87 19.55
C VAL A 27 -29.34 15.77 19.63
N HIS A 28 -28.84 15.33 20.78
CA HIS A 28 -27.41 15.09 20.98
C HIS A 28 -27.15 13.59 20.89
N ALA A 29 -26.13 13.23 20.13
CA ALA A 29 -25.66 11.85 20.04
C ALA A 29 -24.13 11.87 20.09
N LEU A 30 -23.57 10.82 20.69
CA LEU A 30 -22.15 10.55 20.59
C LEU A 30 -21.88 9.93 19.21
N GLY A 31 -20.89 10.45 18.51
CA GLY A 31 -20.44 9.92 17.22
C GLY A 31 -18.93 9.80 17.20
N ARG A 32 -18.41 8.91 16.36
CA ARG A 32 -16.99 8.78 16.07
C ARG A 32 -16.71 9.34 14.68
N LEU A 33 -15.64 10.12 14.56
CA LEU A 33 -15.13 10.56 13.27
C LEU A 33 -14.28 9.43 12.67
N GLU A 34 -14.61 9.05 11.45
CA GLU A 34 -13.82 8.12 10.66
C GLU A 34 -13.23 8.87 9.45
N PRO A 35 -12.02 8.52 9.00
CA PRO A 35 -11.48 9.09 7.77
C PRO A 35 -12.42 8.80 6.59
N ARG A 36 -12.52 9.75 5.65
CA ARG A 36 -13.29 9.54 4.42
C ARG A 36 -12.70 8.39 3.56
N GLY A 37 -11.41 8.13 3.71
CA GLY A 37 -10.70 7.03 3.06
C GLY A 37 -10.31 5.92 4.03
N THR A 38 -9.59 4.93 3.54
CA THR A 38 -9.06 3.82 4.37
C THR A 38 -7.68 4.18 4.92
N VAL A 39 -7.38 3.69 6.12
CA VAL A 39 -6.01 3.68 6.63
C VAL A 39 -5.19 2.66 5.84
N LEU A 40 -4.20 3.12 5.09
CA LEU A 40 -3.29 2.27 4.32
C LEU A 40 -2.05 1.94 5.18
N GLN A 41 -1.87 0.67 5.51
CA GLN A 41 -0.61 0.21 6.10
C GLN A 41 0.37 -0.11 4.96
N ILE A 42 1.43 0.69 4.84
CA ILE A 42 2.45 0.53 3.80
C ILE A 42 3.55 -0.39 4.33
N SER A 43 3.90 -1.41 3.54
CA SER A 43 4.96 -2.36 3.85
C SER A 43 5.93 -2.44 2.68
N ALA A 44 7.22 -2.50 2.98
CA ALA A 44 8.24 -2.69 1.97
C ALA A 44 8.10 -4.06 1.27
N PRO A 45 8.28 -4.16 -0.06
CA PRO A 45 8.30 -5.42 -0.78
C PRO A 45 9.64 -6.15 -0.54
N SER A 46 9.79 -6.71 0.67
CA SER A 46 11.04 -7.32 1.14
C SER A 46 11.11 -8.85 0.99
N GLY A 47 10.05 -9.49 0.48
CA GLY A 47 9.94 -10.95 0.50
C GLY A 47 10.22 -11.50 1.91
N ASN A 48 10.98 -12.59 1.99
CA ASN A 48 11.35 -13.24 3.25
C ASN A 48 12.58 -12.62 3.94
N GLU A 49 13.32 -11.73 3.29
CA GLU A 49 14.62 -11.26 3.79
C GLU A 49 14.53 -10.08 4.76
N GLY A 50 13.32 -9.53 4.97
CA GLY A 50 13.11 -8.33 5.76
C GLY A 50 13.74 -7.09 5.09
N ALA A 51 13.13 -5.93 5.29
CA ALA A 51 13.67 -4.66 4.81
C ALA A 51 13.97 -3.75 5.98
N ARG A 52 15.18 -3.20 6.01
CA ARG A 52 15.53 -2.13 6.93
C ARG A 52 15.41 -0.79 6.23
N VAL A 53 14.72 0.16 6.86
CA VAL A 53 14.73 1.56 6.42
C VAL A 53 16.12 2.14 6.68
N VAL A 54 16.81 2.53 5.60
CA VAL A 54 18.08 3.25 5.64
C VAL A 54 17.83 4.74 5.79
N ARG A 55 16.81 5.27 5.09
CA ARG A 55 16.46 6.68 5.12
C ARG A 55 14.96 6.87 4.92
N LEU A 56 14.34 7.73 5.72
CA LEU A 56 12.98 8.23 5.49
C LEU A 56 13.08 9.59 4.78
N LEU A 57 12.34 9.76 3.69
CA LEU A 57 12.36 10.96 2.84
C LEU A 57 11.20 11.92 3.15
N VAL A 58 10.21 11.46 3.91
CA VAL A 58 9.01 12.23 4.29
C VAL A 58 8.97 12.48 5.79
N ALA A 59 8.29 13.56 6.20
CA ALA A 59 8.03 13.88 7.60
C ALA A 59 6.71 13.26 8.07
N GLU A 60 6.58 13.02 9.37
CA GLU A 60 5.32 12.58 9.97
C GLU A 60 4.23 13.65 9.76
N GLY A 61 3.05 13.21 9.31
CA GLY A 61 1.92 14.11 9.02
C GLY A 61 2.01 14.86 7.69
N ALA A 62 3.01 14.57 6.86
CA ALA A 62 3.11 15.14 5.51
C ALA A 62 2.05 14.55 4.56
N ASP A 63 1.50 15.40 3.70
CA ASP A 63 0.71 14.97 2.55
C ASP A 63 1.65 14.41 1.47
N VAL A 64 1.34 13.20 0.97
CA VAL A 64 2.14 12.51 -0.04
C VAL A 64 1.28 12.12 -1.24
N ALA A 65 1.86 12.18 -2.44
CA ALA A 65 1.19 11.76 -3.67
C ALA A 65 1.36 10.27 -3.94
N ALA A 66 0.49 9.70 -4.77
CA ALA A 66 0.67 8.32 -5.23
C ALA A 66 1.93 8.19 -6.09
N GLY A 67 2.80 7.22 -5.75
CA GLY A 67 4.09 7.01 -6.42
C GLY A 67 5.24 7.89 -5.91
N GLU A 68 5.03 8.61 -4.81
CA GLU A 68 6.09 9.36 -4.16
C GLU A 68 6.96 8.45 -3.27
N VAL A 69 8.28 8.54 -3.45
CA VAL A 69 9.24 7.73 -2.69
C VAL A 69 9.27 8.16 -1.23
N LEU A 70 8.75 7.31 -0.35
CA LEU A 70 8.68 7.60 1.09
C LEU A 70 9.99 7.29 1.82
N ALA A 71 10.69 6.23 1.43
CA ALA A 71 11.87 5.73 2.13
C ALA A 71 12.83 4.97 1.21
N ILE A 72 14.11 4.98 1.56
CA ILE A 72 15.15 4.14 0.96
C ILE A 72 15.45 2.98 1.92
N LEU A 73 15.47 1.77 1.36
CA LEU A 73 15.71 0.52 2.08
C LEU A 73 17.10 -0.03 1.76
N ASP A 74 17.64 -0.88 2.64
CA ASP A 74 18.96 -1.53 2.44
C ASP A 74 18.97 -2.55 1.28
N LEU A 75 17.79 -3.00 0.83
CA LEU A 75 17.65 -3.82 -0.37
C LEU A 75 18.12 -3.09 -1.64
N HIS A 76 18.05 -1.76 -1.68
CA HIS A 76 18.44 -0.99 -2.86
C HIS A 76 19.91 -1.25 -3.22
N ASP A 77 20.80 -1.03 -2.25
CA ASP A 77 22.24 -1.19 -2.43
C ASP A 77 22.61 -2.65 -2.76
N ARG A 78 21.95 -3.62 -2.10
CA ARG A 78 22.19 -5.05 -2.36
C ARG A 78 21.78 -5.46 -3.78
N ARG A 79 20.62 -4.99 -4.26
CA ARG A 79 20.16 -5.29 -5.63
C ARG A 79 21.04 -4.61 -6.67
N GLU A 80 21.47 -3.37 -6.41
CA GLU A 80 22.41 -2.68 -7.30
C GLU A 80 23.75 -3.44 -7.39
N ALA A 81 24.29 -3.88 -6.25
CA ALA A 81 25.51 -4.67 -6.22
C ALA A 81 25.36 -5.99 -7.00
N ALA A 82 24.22 -6.69 -6.87
CA ALA A 82 23.95 -7.91 -7.63
C ALA A 82 23.92 -7.66 -9.15
N VAL A 83 23.33 -6.54 -9.59
CA VAL A 83 23.33 -6.15 -11.01
C VAL A 83 24.75 -5.85 -11.51
N VAL A 84 25.55 -5.15 -10.70
CA VAL A 84 26.95 -4.85 -11.04
C VAL A 84 27.76 -6.14 -11.18
N GLU A 85 27.58 -7.09 -10.25
CA GLU A 85 28.25 -8.38 -10.29
C GLU A 85 27.85 -9.20 -11.53
N ALA A 86 26.55 -9.34 -11.80
CA ALA A 86 26.04 -10.06 -12.97
C ALA A 86 26.60 -9.47 -14.28
N ARG A 87 26.64 -8.13 -14.37
CA ARG A 87 27.21 -7.44 -15.54
C ARG A 87 28.71 -7.69 -15.70
N ALA A 88 29.45 -7.80 -14.60
CA ALA A 88 30.88 -8.13 -14.66
C ALA A 88 31.11 -9.57 -15.14
N ARG A 89 30.29 -10.53 -14.68
CA ARG A 89 30.33 -11.92 -15.12
C ARG A 89 30.03 -12.06 -16.61
N LEU A 90 29.02 -11.34 -17.11
CA LEU A 90 28.71 -11.30 -18.53
C LEU A 90 29.90 -10.82 -19.36
N ARG A 91 30.51 -9.68 -19.01
CA ARG A 91 31.69 -9.15 -19.71
C ARG A 91 32.85 -10.14 -19.74
N ALA A 92 33.07 -10.88 -18.65
CA ALA A 92 34.10 -11.90 -18.60
C ALA A 92 33.78 -13.09 -19.53
N ALA A 93 32.52 -13.52 -19.58
CA ALA A 93 32.06 -14.57 -20.49
C ALA A 93 32.15 -14.15 -21.96
N GLU A 94 31.76 -12.91 -22.29
CA GLU A 94 31.89 -12.32 -23.63
C GLU A 94 33.36 -12.27 -24.07
N ALA A 95 34.26 -11.79 -23.20
CA ALA A 95 35.70 -11.74 -23.50
C ALA A 95 36.29 -13.14 -23.75
N LYS A 96 35.84 -14.14 -22.99
CA LYS A 96 36.26 -15.54 -23.18
C LYS A 96 35.71 -16.12 -24.48
N LEU A 97 34.47 -15.79 -24.84
CA LEU A 97 33.88 -16.17 -26.11
C LEU A 97 34.67 -15.56 -27.28
N GLU A 98 35.05 -14.29 -27.21
CA GLU A 98 35.87 -13.63 -28.23
C GLU A 98 37.25 -14.26 -28.37
N GLN A 99 37.92 -14.60 -27.26
CA GLN A 99 39.19 -15.35 -27.31
C GLN A 99 39.04 -16.71 -27.99
N ILE A 100 37.94 -17.43 -27.73
CA ILE A 100 37.70 -18.76 -28.32
C ILE A 100 37.27 -18.66 -29.79
N ARG A 101 36.53 -17.61 -30.17
CA ARG A 101 36.24 -17.26 -31.57
C ARG A 101 37.53 -17.01 -32.35
N ALA A 102 38.49 -16.29 -31.77
CA ALA A 102 39.82 -16.10 -32.37
C ALA A 102 40.63 -17.42 -32.47
N GLY A 103 40.34 -18.41 -31.63
CA GLY A 103 40.97 -19.74 -31.60
C GLY A 103 40.36 -20.80 -32.54
N ALA A 104 39.32 -20.47 -33.31
CA ALA A 104 38.75 -21.28 -34.41
C ALA A 104 38.32 -22.74 -34.09
N LYS A 105 37.77 -23.02 -32.90
CA LYS A 105 37.16 -24.33 -32.58
C LYS A 105 35.64 -24.26 -32.50
N PRO A 106 34.90 -24.73 -33.52
CA PRO A 106 33.43 -24.57 -33.62
C PRO A 106 32.66 -25.13 -32.42
N GLY A 107 33.11 -26.26 -31.86
CA GLY A 107 32.46 -26.90 -30.70
C GLY A 107 32.64 -26.12 -29.40
N GLU A 108 33.80 -25.48 -29.20
CA GLU A 108 34.04 -24.63 -28.03
C GLU A 108 33.27 -23.30 -28.15
N ILE A 109 33.15 -22.74 -29.37
CA ILE A 109 32.35 -21.53 -29.62
C ILE A 109 30.88 -21.75 -29.27
N ALA A 110 30.29 -22.87 -29.69
CA ALA A 110 28.89 -23.18 -29.40
C ALA A 110 28.61 -23.32 -27.90
N ALA A 111 29.50 -23.99 -27.16
CA ALA A 111 29.37 -24.15 -25.71
C ALA A 111 29.51 -22.83 -24.95
N GLN A 112 30.41 -21.94 -25.38
CA GLN A 112 30.60 -20.63 -24.76
C GLN A 112 29.49 -19.64 -25.13
N ALA A 113 28.94 -19.72 -26.35
CA ALA A 113 27.79 -18.90 -26.73
C ALA A 113 26.57 -19.20 -25.86
N ALA A 114 26.31 -20.49 -25.56
CA ALA A 114 25.25 -20.89 -24.64
C ALA A 114 25.49 -20.40 -23.19
N LEU A 115 26.77 -20.33 -22.76
CA LEU A 115 27.12 -19.77 -21.45
C LEU A 115 26.83 -18.26 -21.39
N VAL A 116 27.17 -17.51 -22.45
CA VAL A 116 26.88 -16.07 -22.57
C VAL A 116 25.38 -15.83 -22.56
N GLU A 117 24.61 -16.59 -23.37
CA GLU A 117 23.15 -16.48 -23.40
C GLU A 117 22.51 -16.71 -22.03
N ARG A 118 23.02 -17.69 -21.27
CA ARG A 118 22.59 -17.92 -19.88
C ARG A 118 22.94 -16.73 -18.97
N MET A 119 24.15 -16.19 -19.07
CA MET A 119 24.59 -15.05 -18.26
C MET A 119 23.78 -13.78 -18.59
N ASP A 120 23.40 -13.59 -19.85
CA ASP A 120 22.50 -12.53 -20.29
C ASP A 120 21.11 -12.69 -19.66
N ALA A 121 20.56 -13.90 -19.66
CA ALA A 121 19.29 -14.17 -18.99
C ALA A 121 19.34 -13.92 -17.48
N GLU A 122 20.45 -14.29 -16.82
CA GLU A 122 20.68 -13.99 -15.40
C GLU A 122 20.78 -12.47 -15.15
N LEU A 123 21.44 -11.71 -16.03
CA LEU A 123 21.51 -10.25 -15.96
C LEU A 123 20.13 -9.60 -16.15
N GLU A 124 19.35 -10.06 -17.12
CA GLU A 124 17.99 -9.57 -17.36
C GLU A 124 17.06 -9.84 -16.18
N LEU A 125 17.20 -11.00 -15.53
CA LEU A 125 16.47 -11.29 -14.29
C LEU A 125 16.85 -10.30 -13.18
N ALA A 126 18.15 -10.10 -12.94
CA ALA A 126 18.63 -9.17 -11.91
C ALA A 126 18.19 -7.72 -12.17
N ARG A 127 18.14 -7.29 -13.44
CA ARG A 127 17.61 -5.98 -13.84
C ARG A 127 16.12 -5.86 -13.52
N LYS A 128 15.31 -6.86 -13.90
CA LYS A 128 13.88 -6.87 -13.60
C LYS A 128 13.60 -6.84 -12.10
N GLU A 129 14.43 -7.47 -11.29
CA GLU A 129 14.32 -7.41 -9.82
C GLU A 129 14.66 -6.03 -9.25
N LEU A 130 15.60 -5.32 -9.87
CA LEU A 130 15.91 -3.92 -9.54
C LEU A 130 14.78 -2.97 -10.00
N ASP A 131 14.26 -3.16 -11.20
CA ASP A 131 13.20 -2.30 -11.74
C ASP A 131 11.87 -2.49 -11.00
N ARG A 132 11.51 -3.73 -10.65
CA ARG A 132 10.39 -4.00 -9.74
C ARG A 132 10.59 -3.35 -8.36
N ALA A 133 11.84 -3.18 -7.91
CA ALA A 133 12.13 -2.43 -6.68
C ALA A 133 11.83 -0.93 -6.82
N ARG A 134 11.96 -0.38 -8.03
CA ARG A 134 11.78 1.04 -8.33
C ARG A 134 10.33 1.40 -8.60
N GLU A 135 9.53 0.50 -9.18
CA GLU A 135 8.13 0.74 -9.52
C GLU A 135 7.16 0.58 -8.34
N LEU A 136 7.57 -0.11 -7.27
CA LEU A 136 6.76 -0.35 -6.07
C LEU A 136 7.11 0.58 -4.88
N GLY A 137 7.98 1.58 -5.11
CA GLY A 137 8.34 2.61 -4.13
C GLY A 137 7.76 3.96 -4.51
#